data_AF-A0A1Y5X7L9-F1
#
_entry.id   AF-A0A1Y5X7L9-F1
#
_cell.length_a   1.000
_cell.length_b   1.000
_cell.length_c   1.000
_cell.angle_alpha   90.00
_cell.angle_beta   90.00
_cell.angle_gamma   90.00
#
_symmetry.space_group_name_H-M   'P 1'
#
loop_
_entity.id
_entity.type
_entity.pdbx_description
1 polymer ?
#
loop_
_entity_poly.entity_id
_entity_poly.type
_entity_poly.pdbx_seq_one_letter_code
_entity_poly.pdbx_strand_id
1 'polypeptide(L)'
;MPEAMSLAEFTAAITPLTVPQRVAIVERALVQFGHTDAVHRLRTLRSCVHMTDERAFHRELAAVHRSQGQTYLLPEPYASRFAYLPFRLERTGASEYLITKVVAGYAAVQPGAQVTHWNGTPIGWAVALIGAQACGPTPTANLARGLDSLTLRPLMTWLPPGDDTVAMTYLSPDGSPHSLRVPWRVGEIPAPATARQDIDLDADARLRARKLLFRPDVVAAEGGHTAVRLDKPVAVADGDIPTHMPGVLRARVVGRVGHVRIYTFHVREPAALQAEIDRLLALLPSTTAIDVRGTGGMLDTPHILIDDHAEDLFTRRDLLGDNADLLAQLLNTGTNATANSP
;
A
#
# COMPACT_ATOMS: atom_id res chain seq x y z
N MET A 1 -13.92 12.24 10.33
CA MET A 1 -12.55 11.67 10.19
C MET A 1 -12.55 10.33 10.91
N PRO A 2 -11.77 9.32 10.48
CA PRO A 2 -11.58 8.12 11.31
C PRO A 2 -11.09 8.57 12.69
N GLU A 3 -11.56 7.89 13.73
CA GLU A 3 -11.05 8.10 15.08
C GLU A 3 -9.54 7.84 15.05
N ALA A 4 -8.76 8.88 15.29
CA ALA A 4 -7.31 8.85 15.09
C ALA A 4 -6.64 9.62 16.21
N MET A 5 -5.76 8.92 16.93
CA MET A 5 -4.91 9.49 17.98
C MET A 5 -3.60 10.02 17.39
N SER A 6 -2.85 10.78 18.18
CA SER A 6 -1.48 11.16 17.83
C SER A 6 -0.53 9.96 17.89
N LEU A 7 0.60 10.05 17.19
CA LEU A 7 1.65 9.03 17.29
C LEU A 7 2.22 8.89 18.71
N ALA A 8 2.34 10.01 19.43
CA ALA A 8 2.83 10.03 20.80
C ALA A 8 1.88 9.29 21.75
N GLU A 9 0.57 9.55 21.67
CA GLU A 9 -0.45 8.83 22.43
C GLU A 9 -0.43 7.34 22.13
N PHE A 10 -0.38 6.97 20.84
CA PHE A 10 -0.29 5.56 20.44
C PHE A 10 0.94 4.89 21.04
N THR A 11 2.12 5.51 20.92
CA THR A 11 3.39 4.94 21.41
C THR A 11 3.42 4.83 22.92
N ALA A 12 2.86 5.80 23.64
CA ALA A 12 2.76 5.77 25.10
C ALA A 12 1.80 4.68 25.62
N ALA A 13 0.79 4.31 24.84
CA ALA A 13 -0.17 3.26 25.19
C ALA A 13 0.36 1.83 24.93
N ILE A 14 1.52 1.68 24.28
CA ILE A 14 2.06 0.36 23.94
C ILE A 14 2.59 -0.31 25.21
N THR A 15 2.05 -1.49 25.49
CA THR A 15 2.62 -2.37 26.51
C THR A 15 3.82 -3.10 25.92
N PRO A 16 5.02 -2.95 26.50
CA PRO A 16 6.20 -3.65 26.01
C PRO A 16 6.04 -5.17 26.06
N LEU A 17 6.64 -5.88 25.11
CA LEU A 17 6.72 -7.32 25.11
C LEU A 17 7.49 -7.79 26.35
N THR A 18 6.93 -8.80 27.02
CA THR A 18 7.61 -9.52 28.10
C THR A 18 8.84 -10.24 27.57
N VAL A 19 9.81 -10.53 28.45
CA VAL A 19 11.02 -11.28 28.08
C VAL A 19 10.69 -12.62 27.40
N PRO A 20 9.76 -13.46 27.90
CA PRO A 20 9.38 -14.70 27.21
C PRO A 20 8.83 -14.47 25.80
N GLN A 21 8.03 -13.41 25.58
CA GLN A 21 7.53 -13.08 24.23
C GLN A 21 8.67 -12.68 23.30
N ARG A 22 9.62 -11.86 23.77
CA ARG A 22 10.81 -11.45 22.98
C ARG A 22 11.65 -12.67 22.61
N VAL A 23 11.91 -13.57 23.56
CA VAL A 23 12.62 -14.83 23.32
C VAL A 23 11.89 -15.66 22.26
N ALA A 24 10.57 -15.85 22.39
CA ALA A 24 9.80 -16.64 21.43
C ALA A 24 9.87 -16.08 20.00
N ILE A 25 9.86 -14.75 19.83
CA ILE A 25 10.01 -14.10 18.52
C ILE A 25 11.41 -14.34 17.96
N VAL A 26 12.47 -14.17 18.77
CA VAL A 26 13.85 -14.38 18.33
C VAL A 26 14.11 -15.84 17.97
N GLU A 27 13.61 -16.80 18.76
CA GLU A 27 13.73 -18.22 18.47
C GLU A 27 13.02 -18.60 17.16
N ARG A 28 11.83 -18.05 16.91
CA ARG A 28 11.15 -18.25 15.62
C ARG A 28 11.99 -17.74 14.45
N ALA A 29 12.60 -16.55 14.59
CA ALA A 29 13.47 -15.99 13.55
C ALA A 29 14.77 -16.82 13.37
N LEU A 30 15.34 -17.36 14.45
CA LEU A 30 16.52 -18.25 14.38
C LEU A 30 16.21 -19.53 13.60
N VAL A 31 15.05 -20.14 13.85
CA VAL A 31 14.58 -21.31 13.10
C VAL A 31 14.35 -20.97 11.63
N GLN A 32 13.77 -19.79 11.35
CA GLN A 32 13.47 -19.36 9.98
C GLN A 32 14.73 -19.11 9.13
N PHE A 33 15.77 -18.48 9.67
CA PHE A 33 16.94 -18.04 8.89
C PHE A 33 18.16 -18.98 8.94
N GLY A 34 18.15 -20.01 9.79
CA GLY A 34 19.15 -21.10 9.72
C GLY A 34 20.57 -20.70 10.15
N HIS A 35 21.52 -20.65 9.22
CA HIS A 35 22.97 -20.44 9.45
C HIS A 35 23.57 -19.23 8.68
N THR A 36 22.78 -18.19 8.42
CA THR A 36 23.26 -16.96 7.76
C THR A 36 23.84 -15.95 8.76
N ASP A 37 24.44 -14.85 8.27
CA ASP A 37 24.90 -13.74 9.13
C ASP A 37 23.80 -13.16 10.03
N ALA A 38 22.53 -13.31 9.62
CA ALA A 38 21.36 -12.99 10.44
C ALA A 38 21.39 -13.69 11.81
N VAL A 39 21.94 -14.90 11.89
CA VAL A 39 21.97 -15.74 13.08
C VAL A 39 22.87 -15.15 14.14
N HIS A 40 24.02 -14.59 13.76
CA HIS A 40 24.91 -13.90 14.69
C HIS A 40 24.20 -12.70 15.30
N ARG A 41 23.53 -11.87 14.48
CA ARG A 41 22.74 -10.73 14.98
C ARG A 41 21.57 -11.17 15.87
N LEU A 42 20.88 -12.25 15.53
CA LEU A 42 19.78 -12.79 16.34
C LEU A 42 20.28 -13.38 17.66
N ARG A 43 21.43 -14.03 17.70
CA ARG A 43 22.06 -14.52 18.94
C ARG A 43 22.45 -13.34 19.84
N THR A 44 23.01 -12.27 19.28
CA THR A 44 23.27 -11.03 20.03
C THR A 44 21.98 -10.44 20.57
N LEU A 45 20.93 -10.34 19.75
CA LEU A 45 19.63 -9.83 20.18
C LEU A 45 19.01 -10.73 21.27
N ARG A 46 19.18 -12.05 21.20
CA ARG A 46 18.77 -13.02 22.23
C ARG A 46 19.45 -12.74 23.57
N SER A 47 20.74 -12.41 23.57
CA SER A 47 21.46 -12.03 24.80
C SER A 47 21.00 -10.67 25.36
N CYS A 48 20.33 -9.84 24.56
CA CYS A 48 19.82 -8.53 24.91
C CYS A 48 18.29 -8.47 25.06
N VAL A 49 17.58 -9.61 25.22
CA VAL A 49 16.10 -9.64 25.34
C VAL A 49 15.55 -8.86 26.54
N HIS A 50 16.40 -8.55 27.51
CA HIS A 50 16.07 -7.69 28.65
C HIS A 50 16.05 -6.20 28.32
N MET A 51 16.32 -5.80 27.06
CA MET A 51 16.22 -4.40 26.65
C MET A 51 14.81 -3.86 26.89
N THR A 52 14.73 -2.70 27.52
CA THR A 52 13.47 -2.04 27.86
C THR A 52 12.88 -1.27 26.68
N ASP A 53 13.70 -0.88 25.70
CA ASP A 53 13.25 -0.19 24.50
C ASP A 53 12.61 -1.18 23.51
N GLU A 54 11.27 -1.19 23.49
CA GLU A 54 10.44 -1.95 22.55
C GLU A 54 10.75 -1.62 21.09
N ARG A 55 10.95 -0.34 20.79
CA ARG A 55 11.20 0.13 19.43
C ARG A 55 12.55 -0.34 18.93
N ALA A 56 13.58 -0.28 19.78
CA ALA A 56 14.91 -0.79 19.43
C ALA A 56 14.86 -2.29 19.10
N PHE A 57 14.10 -3.08 19.86
CA PHE A 57 13.94 -4.52 19.61
C PHE A 57 13.32 -4.81 18.24
N HIS A 58 12.18 -4.19 17.94
CA HIS A 58 11.54 -4.35 16.64
C HIS A 58 12.39 -3.81 15.49
N ARG A 59 13.17 -2.74 15.72
CA ARG A 59 14.09 -2.19 14.72
C ARG A 59 15.20 -3.18 14.36
N GLU A 60 15.79 -3.85 15.33
CA GLU A 60 16.79 -4.88 15.07
C GLU A 60 16.19 -6.07 14.33
N LEU A 61 15.00 -6.55 14.74
CA LEU A 61 14.31 -7.63 14.02
C LEU A 61 13.98 -7.25 12.57
N ALA A 62 13.49 -6.03 12.33
CA ALA A 62 13.24 -5.52 10.99
C ALA A 62 14.52 -5.43 10.15
N ALA A 63 15.64 -5.01 10.75
CA ALA A 63 16.93 -4.97 10.07
C ALA A 63 17.45 -6.37 9.70
N VAL A 64 17.26 -7.35 10.59
CA VAL A 64 17.61 -8.75 10.33
C VAL A 64 16.77 -9.32 9.18
N HIS A 65 15.44 -9.20 9.22
CA HIS A 65 14.57 -9.72 8.16
C HIS A 65 14.90 -9.08 6.81
N ARG A 66 15.11 -7.77 6.77
CA ARG A 66 15.48 -7.05 5.55
C ARG A 66 16.79 -7.56 4.95
N SER A 67 17.78 -7.89 5.79
CA SER A 67 19.05 -8.47 5.30
C SER A 67 18.87 -9.83 4.60
N GLN A 68 17.73 -10.49 4.82
CA GLN A 68 17.34 -11.76 4.21
C GLN A 68 16.30 -11.57 3.09
N GLY A 69 16.04 -10.34 2.65
CA GLY A 69 15.01 -10.05 1.65
C GLY A 69 13.58 -10.34 2.15
N GLN A 70 13.35 -10.23 3.46
CA GLN A 70 12.04 -10.45 4.08
C GLN A 70 11.54 -9.20 4.81
N THR A 71 10.21 -9.06 4.89
CA THR A 71 9.57 -8.05 5.72
C THR A 71 9.32 -8.64 7.12
N TYR A 72 9.75 -7.94 8.17
CA TYR A 72 9.35 -8.28 9.54
C TYR A 72 7.92 -7.79 9.79
N LEU A 73 7.06 -8.70 10.25
CA LEU A 73 5.68 -8.36 10.62
C LEU A 73 5.64 -8.02 12.11
N LEU A 74 5.29 -6.77 12.43
CA LEU A 74 5.08 -6.34 13.81
C LEU A 74 3.79 -6.97 14.38
N PRO A 75 3.80 -7.38 15.66
CA PRO A 75 2.64 -7.94 16.32
C PRO A 75 1.59 -6.87 16.67
N GLU A 76 0.47 -7.28 17.25
CA GLU A 76 -0.43 -6.34 17.92
C GLU A 76 0.31 -5.59 19.06
N PRO A 77 -0.02 -4.31 19.31
CA PRO A 77 -1.10 -3.53 18.70
C PRO A 77 -0.75 -2.88 17.34
N TYR A 78 0.46 -3.09 16.80
CA TYR A 78 0.89 -2.46 15.55
C TYR A 78 0.17 -3.02 14.32
N ALA A 79 -0.08 -4.34 14.29
CA ALA A 79 -0.62 -5.02 13.12
C ALA A 79 -1.98 -4.45 12.65
N SER A 80 -2.80 -3.97 13.58
CA SER A 80 -4.12 -3.38 13.33
C SER A 80 -4.10 -1.86 13.08
N ARG A 81 -2.92 -1.24 12.92
CA ARG A 81 -2.76 0.21 12.88
C ARG A 81 -2.04 0.70 11.63
N PHE A 82 -2.27 1.96 11.28
CA PHE A 82 -1.46 2.68 10.30
C PHE A 82 -1.17 4.10 10.78
N ALA A 83 0.05 4.57 10.56
CA ALA A 83 0.42 5.96 10.77
C ALA A 83 0.25 6.74 9.46
N TYR A 84 -0.26 7.97 9.52
CA TYR A 84 -0.45 8.80 8.34
C TYR A 84 -0.25 10.29 8.61
N LEU A 85 0.05 11.01 7.52
CA LEU A 85 -0.10 12.45 7.40
C LEU A 85 -1.36 12.73 6.55
N PRO A 86 -2.10 13.82 6.81
CA PRO A 86 -3.42 14.07 6.23
C PRO A 86 -3.38 14.50 4.74
N PHE A 87 -2.37 14.07 3.99
CA PHE A 87 -2.21 14.31 2.56
C PHE A 87 -1.40 13.19 1.92
N ARG A 88 -1.48 13.06 0.60
CA ARG A 88 -0.73 12.09 -0.20
C ARG A 88 0.25 12.79 -1.11
N LEU A 89 1.46 12.23 -1.20
CA LEU A 89 2.45 12.64 -2.19
C LEU A 89 2.47 11.68 -3.38
N GLU A 90 2.68 12.24 -4.57
CA GLU A 90 3.03 11.50 -5.78
C GLU A 90 4.17 12.20 -6.48
N ARG A 91 4.95 11.45 -7.27
CA ARG A 91 6.06 12.00 -8.04
C ARG A 91 5.59 12.23 -9.48
N THR A 92 5.75 13.46 -9.95
CA THR A 92 5.57 13.82 -11.36
C THR A 92 6.94 13.98 -12.01
N GLY A 93 7.11 13.37 -13.18
CA GLY A 93 8.40 13.41 -13.90
C GLY A 93 9.61 12.97 -13.06
N ALA A 94 10.77 13.56 -13.34
CA ALA A 94 12.04 13.13 -12.77
C ALA A 94 12.30 13.64 -11.33
N SER A 95 11.69 14.74 -10.89
CA SER A 95 12.13 15.38 -9.63
C SER A 95 11.05 16.15 -8.86
N GLU A 96 9.80 16.11 -9.32
CA GLU A 96 8.73 16.87 -8.68
C GLU A 96 7.90 15.96 -7.78
N TYR A 97 7.67 16.40 -6.55
CA TYR A 97 6.87 15.68 -5.57
C TYR A 97 5.69 16.54 -5.18
N LEU A 98 4.50 16.15 -5.64
CA LEU A 98 3.30 16.94 -5.50
C LEU A 98 2.38 16.34 -4.44
N ILE A 99 1.73 17.21 -3.69
CA ILE A 99 0.54 16.83 -2.93
C ILE A 99 -0.59 16.60 -3.93
N THR A 100 -1.13 15.39 -4.00
CA THR A 100 -2.22 15.06 -4.95
C THR A 100 -3.57 14.88 -4.29
N LYS A 101 -3.58 14.53 -3.00
CA LYS A 101 -4.81 14.36 -2.22
C LYS A 101 -4.62 14.90 -0.82
N VAL A 102 -5.72 15.37 -0.26
CA VAL A 102 -5.81 15.85 1.12
C VAL A 102 -7.03 15.19 1.76
N VAL A 103 -6.91 14.82 3.03
CA VAL A 103 -8.03 14.24 3.78
C VAL A 103 -9.09 15.32 4.00
N ALA A 104 -10.36 14.98 3.81
CA ALA A 104 -11.47 15.93 3.98
C ALA A 104 -11.41 16.65 5.33
N GLY A 105 -11.52 17.98 5.31
CA GLY A 105 -11.41 18.84 6.50
C GLY A 105 -9.99 19.29 6.85
N TYR A 106 -8.95 18.77 6.21
CA TYR A 106 -7.59 19.30 6.35
C TYR A 106 -7.34 20.41 5.33
N ALA A 107 -6.98 21.61 5.80
CA ALA A 107 -6.86 22.81 4.95
C ALA A 107 -5.45 23.44 4.96
N ALA A 108 -4.49 22.88 5.69
CA ALA A 108 -3.16 23.49 5.82
C ALA A 108 -2.30 23.39 4.55
N VAL A 109 -2.67 22.52 3.62
CA VAL A 109 -2.06 22.36 2.29
C VAL A 109 -3.15 22.03 1.27
N GLN A 110 -2.85 22.25 0.00
CA GLN A 110 -3.76 21.96 -1.10
C GLN A 110 -3.10 21.06 -2.16
N PRO A 111 -3.89 20.29 -2.92
CA PRO A 111 -3.38 19.59 -4.09
C PRO A 111 -2.66 20.53 -5.07
N GLY A 112 -1.59 20.03 -5.70
CA GLY A 112 -0.71 20.78 -6.60
C GLY A 112 0.48 21.46 -5.92
N ALA A 113 0.51 21.53 -4.59
CA ALA A 113 1.69 22.03 -3.86
C ALA A 113 2.89 21.10 -4.06
N GLN A 114 4.06 21.66 -4.39
CA GLN A 114 5.31 20.93 -4.61
C GLN A 114 6.13 20.87 -3.32
N VAL A 115 6.31 19.69 -2.77
CA VAL A 115 7.18 19.50 -1.60
C VAL A 115 8.63 19.47 -2.06
N THR A 116 9.49 20.24 -1.38
CA THR A 116 10.91 20.35 -1.71
C THR A 116 11.80 19.73 -0.64
N HIS A 117 11.42 19.86 0.64
CA HIS A 117 12.18 19.30 1.75
C HIS A 117 11.29 18.61 2.78
N TRP A 118 11.88 17.59 3.41
CA TRP A 118 11.30 16.74 4.43
C TRP A 118 12.25 16.65 5.62
N ASN A 119 11.88 17.22 6.76
CA ASN A 119 12.74 17.38 7.94
C ASN A 119 14.11 18.00 7.59
N GLY A 120 14.09 19.04 6.73
CA GLY A 120 15.31 19.71 6.24
C GLY A 120 16.11 18.92 5.19
N THR A 121 15.73 17.68 4.87
CA THR A 121 16.37 16.87 3.83
C THR A 121 15.65 17.11 2.49
N PRO A 122 16.36 17.28 1.35
CA PRO A 122 15.72 17.33 0.04
C PRO A 122 14.81 16.12 -0.17
N ILE A 123 13.56 16.33 -0.62
CA ILE A 123 12.55 15.27 -0.60
C ILE A 123 12.97 14.01 -1.36
N GLY A 124 13.67 14.13 -2.49
CA GLY A 124 14.16 12.98 -3.25
C GLY A 124 15.10 12.08 -2.44
N TRP A 125 15.92 12.68 -1.57
CA TRP A 125 16.79 11.94 -0.65
C TRP A 125 15.98 11.29 0.47
N ALA A 126 15.00 11.99 1.02
CA ALA A 126 14.10 11.43 2.03
C ALA A 126 13.35 10.19 1.50
N VAL A 127 12.84 10.26 0.27
CA VAL A 127 12.20 9.13 -0.43
C VAL A 127 13.17 7.96 -0.57
N ALA A 128 14.40 8.20 -1.02
CA ALA A 128 15.40 7.16 -1.18
C ALA A 128 15.79 6.50 0.15
N LEU A 129 15.97 7.29 1.22
CA LEU A 129 16.31 6.80 2.56
C LEU A 129 15.21 5.92 3.17
N ILE A 130 13.94 6.29 3.01
CA ILE A 130 12.81 5.45 3.43
C ILE A 130 12.67 4.23 2.50
N GLY A 131 12.87 4.40 1.20
CA GLY A 131 12.82 3.32 0.22
C GLY A 131 13.86 2.22 0.49
N ALA A 132 15.06 2.57 0.96
CA ALA A 132 16.08 1.62 1.38
C ALA A 132 15.66 0.72 2.56
N GLN A 133 14.58 1.07 3.28
CA GLN A 133 14.02 0.26 4.35
C GLN A 133 12.94 -0.71 3.87
N ALA A 134 12.44 -0.54 2.64
CA ALA A 134 11.47 -1.43 2.03
C ALA A 134 12.12 -2.75 1.59
N CYS A 135 11.30 -3.78 1.46
CA CYS A 135 11.70 -5.09 0.96
C CYS A 135 10.92 -5.44 -0.31
N GLY A 136 11.06 -4.60 -1.32
CA GLY A 136 10.43 -4.76 -2.64
C GLY A 136 11.27 -5.58 -3.60
N PRO A 137 10.63 -6.14 -4.65
CA PRO A 137 11.31 -6.97 -5.65
C PRO A 137 12.32 -6.19 -6.50
N THR A 138 12.14 -4.87 -6.63
CA THR A 138 13.00 -4.00 -7.42
C THR A 138 13.35 -2.69 -6.70
N PRO A 139 14.47 -2.02 -7.06
CA PRO A 139 14.79 -0.68 -6.55
C PRO A 139 13.69 0.35 -6.82
N THR A 140 13.00 0.26 -7.96
CA THR A 140 11.87 1.13 -8.31
C THR A 140 10.69 0.88 -7.38
N ALA A 141 10.37 -0.38 -7.07
CA ALA A 141 9.33 -0.72 -6.10
C ALA A 141 9.69 -0.20 -4.70
N ASN A 142 10.95 -0.31 -4.29
CA ASN A 142 11.45 0.27 -3.04
C ASN A 142 11.29 1.79 -3.00
N LEU A 143 11.60 2.48 -4.09
CA LEU A 143 11.44 3.92 -4.18
C LEU A 143 9.96 4.35 -4.09
N ALA A 144 9.06 3.62 -4.76
CA ALA A 144 7.63 3.86 -4.69
C ALA A 144 7.08 3.63 -3.27
N ARG A 145 7.49 2.54 -2.61
CA ARG A 145 7.18 2.27 -1.20
C ARG A 145 7.77 3.34 -0.28
N GLY A 146 8.96 3.85 -0.60
CA GLY A 146 9.60 4.97 0.09
C GLY A 146 8.76 6.24 0.05
N LEU A 147 8.30 6.61 -1.14
CA LEU A 147 7.43 7.78 -1.35
C LEU A 147 6.11 7.64 -0.58
N ASP A 148 5.47 6.48 -0.71
CA ASP A 148 4.22 6.20 -0.01
C ASP A 148 4.42 6.26 1.51
N SER A 149 5.54 5.72 2.01
CA SER A 149 5.88 5.65 3.44
C SER A 149 6.31 6.97 4.07
N LEU A 150 6.50 8.04 3.27
CA LEU A 150 6.61 9.39 3.81
C LEU A 150 5.28 9.88 4.39
N THR A 151 4.15 9.46 3.85
CA THR A 151 2.83 9.97 4.28
C THR A 151 1.90 8.90 4.84
N LEU A 152 2.19 7.61 4.64
CA LEU A 152 1.36 6.51 5.13
C LEU A 152 2.21 5.27 5.40
N ARG A 153 2.15 4.74 6.63
CA ARG A 153 2.88 3.54 7.05
C ARG A 153 1.92 2.54 7.69
N PRO A 154 1.62 1.40 7.04
CA PRO A 154 1.01 0.28 7.73
C PRO A 154 1.95 -0.21 8.84
N LEU A 155 1.51 -0.18 10.10
CA LEU A 155 2.40 -0.46 11.22
C LEU A 155 2.68 -1.96 11.40
N MET A 156 1.96 -2.82 10.67
CA MET A 156 2.29 -4.23 10.54
C MET A 156 3.61 -4.48 9.81
N THR A 157 3.94 -3.67 8.79
CA THR A 157 5.10 -3.89 7.91
C THR A 157 6.18 -2.82 8.07
N TRP A 158 5.86 -1.71 8.75
CA TRP A 158 6.77 -0.61 9.03
C TRP A 158 6.79 -0.28 10.51
N LEU A 159 7.98 0.04 11.02
CA LEU A 159 8.08 0.66 12.33
C LEU A 159 7.29 1.98 12.33
N PRO A 160 6.69 2.35 13.47
CA PRO A 160 6.13 3.69 13.63
C PRO A 160 7.15 4.77 13.23
N PRO A 161 6.71 5.94 12.75
CA PRO A 161 7.61 7.07 12.51
C PRO A 161 8.49 7.35 13.73
N GLY A 162 9.71 7.83 13.50
CA GLY A 162 10.65 8.15 14.58
C GLY A 162 10.37 9.51 15.23
N ASP A 163 9.89 10.45 14.42
CA ASP A 163 9.49 11.79 14.86
C ASP A 163 7.97 11.87 14.97
N ASP A 164 7.46 12.55 16.00
CA ASP A 164 6.02 12.80 16.17
C ASP A 164 5.46 13.77 15.13
N THR A 165 6.32 14.58 14.52
CA THR A 165 5.95 15.66 13.60
C THR A 165 6.96 15.77 12.47
N VAL A 166 6.47 16.05 11.28
CA VAL A 166 7.29 16.34 10.10
C VAL A 166 7.37 17.84 9.88
N ALA A 167 8.58 18.38 9.73
CA ALA A 167 8.81 19.72 9.19
C ALA A 167 8.93 19.64 7.66
N MET A 168 7.96 20.19 6.95
CA MET A 168 7.88 20.16 5.50
C MET A 168 8.08 21.56 4.93
N THR A 169 8.91 21.68 3.90
CA THR A 169 9.01 22.89 3.07
C THR A 169 8.43 22.59 1.69
N TYR A 170 7.60 23.49 1.19
CA TYR A 170 6.89 23.30 -0.08
C TYR A 170 6.68 24.62 -0.81
N LEU A 171 6.42 24.54 -2.11
CA LEU A 171 5.93 25.63 -2.94
C LEU A 171 4.43 25.44 -3.14
N SER A 172 3.64 26.49 -2.94
CA SER A 172 2.22 26.49 -3.34
C SER A 172 2.10 26.49 -4.88
N PRO A 173 0.90 26.25 -5.43
CA PRO A 173 0.70 26.22 -6.89
C PRO A 173 1.11 27.51 -7.63
N ASP A 174 1.15 28.65 -6.93
CA ASP A 174 1.64 29.94 -7.44
C ASP A 174 3.18 30.10 -7.35
N GLY A 175 3.89 29.12 -6.80
CA GLY A 175 5.34 29.12 -6.61
C GLY A 175 5.82 29.73 -5.30
N SER A 176 4.93 30.21 -4.42
CA SER A 176 5.31 30.84 -3.15
C SER A 176 5.88 29.81 -2.15
N PRO A 177 7.02 30.08 -1.50
CA PRO A 177 7.61 29.14 -0.55
C PRO A 177 6.93 29.18 0.82
N HIS A 178 6.67 28.01 1.37
CA HIS A 178 6.02 27.82 2.66
C HIS A 178 6.72 26.73 3.49
N SER A 179 6.53 26.78 4.81
CA SER A 179 6.95 25.72 5.72
C SER A 179 5.84 25.41 6.71
N LEU A 180 5.65 24.12 7.00
CA LEU A 180 4.60 23.63 7.88
C LEU A 180 5.13 22.47 8.73
N ARG A 181 4.67 22.39 9.97
CA ARG A 181 4.86 21.22 10.84
C ARG A 181 3.58 20.42 10.88
N VAL A 182 3.65 19.14 10.53
CA VAL A 182 2.47 18.26 10.44
C VAL A 182 2.66 17.06 11.38
N PRO A 183 1.79 16.88 12.38
CA PRO A 183 1.89 15.75 13.29
C PRO A 183 1.47 14.45 12.61
N TRP A 184 2.17 13.36 12.93
CA TRP A 184 1.73 12.02 12.58
C TRP A 184 0.49 11.64 13.38
N ARG A 185 -0.46 11.03 12.68
CA ARG A 185 -1.68 10.47 13.28
C ARG A 185 -1.67 8.96 13.11
N VAL A 186 -2.33 8.25 14.03
CA VAL A 186 -2.48 6.81 13.99
C VAL A 186 -3.96 6.45 13.96
N GLY A 187 -4.35 5.69 12.95
CA GLY A 187 -5.70 5.16 12.77
C GLY A 187 -5.73 3.64 12.82
N GLU A 188 -6.92 3.08 12.97
CA GLU A 188 -7.18 1.65 12.85
C GLU A 188 -7.34 1.24 11.39
N ILE A 189 -6.67 0.17 11.00
CA ILE A 189 -6.82 -0.38 9.68
C ILE A 189 -7.95 -1.42 9.67
N PRO A 190 -8.97 -1.30 8.78
CA PRO A 190 -10.02 -2.32 8.69
C PRO A 190 -9.42 -3.67 8.33
N ALA A 191 -9.94 -4.77 8.90
CA ALA A 191 -9.47 -6.11 8.54
C ALA A 191 -9.54 -6.36 7.02
N PRO A 192 -8.63 -7.18 6.46
CA PRO A 192 -8.73 -7.59 5.07
C PRO A 192 -10.01 -8.38 4.82
N ALA A 193 -10.48 -8.40 3.57
CA ALA A 193 -11.70 -9.12 3.20
C ALA A 193 -11.57 -10.64 3.38
N THR A 194 -10.35 -11.16 3.17
CA THR A 194 -9.96 -12.57 3.27
C THR A 194 -8.55 -12.68 3.86
N ALA A 195 -8.31 -13.66 4.72
CA ALA A 195 -6.95 -14.00 5.16
C ALA A 195 -6.26 -14.84 4.09
N ARG A 196 -5.30 -14.25 3.37
CA ARG A 196 -4.52 -14.90 2.31
C ARG A 196 -3.04 -14.76 2.60
N GLN A 197 -2.26 -15.81 2.33
CA GLN A 197 -0.81 -15.83 2.58
C GLN A 197 0.03 -15.44 1.36
N ASP A 198 -0.57 -15.42 0.17
CA ASP A 198 0.07 -15.14 -1.13
C ASP A 198 0.03 -13.66 -1.53
N ILE A 199 -0.21 -12.76 -0.57
CA ILE A 199 -0.50 -11.35 -0.85
C ILE A 199 0.64 -10.42 -0.44
N ASP A 200 0.79 -9.32 -1.18
CA ASP A 200 1.57 -8.17 -0.70
C ASP A 200 0.78 -7.46 0.41
N LEU A 201 1.05 -7.89 1.65
CA LEU A 201 0.43 -7.36 2.86
C LEU A 201 0.61 -5.84 3.02
N ASP A 202 1.73 -5.29 2.56
CA ASP A 202 2.01 -3.85 2.65
C ASP A 202 1.12 -3.08 1.67
N ALA A 203 1.07 -3.53 0.40
CA ALA A 203 0.23 -2.92 -0.62
C ALA A 203 -1.26 -2.98 -0.28
N ASP A 204 -1.73 -4.14 0.21
CA ASP A 204 -3.12 -4.32 0.65
C ASP A 204 -3.49 -3.37 1.81
N ALA A 205 -2.61 -3.29 2.82
CA ALA A 205 -2.83 -2.41 3.95
C ALA A 205 -2.83 -0.93 3.53
N ARG A 206 -1.92 -0.52 2.63
CA ARG A 206 -1.95 0.84 2.07
C ARG A 206 -3.24 1.14 1.35
N LEU A 207 -3.75 0.20 0.55
CA LEU A 207 -4.98 0.39 -0.19
C LEU A 207 -6.17 0.60 0.75
N ARG A 208 -6.31 -0.27 1.77
CA ARG A 208 -7.38 -0.14 2.78
C ARG A 208 -7.30 1.19 3.53
N ALA A 209 -6.10 1.58 3.99
CA ALA A 209 -5.89 2.85 4.66
C ALA A 209 -6.17 4.05 3.74
N ARG A 210 -5.75 4.01 2.47
CA ARG A 210 -6.06 5.06 1.48
C ARG A 210 -7.55 5.20 1.21
N LYS A 211 -8.27 4.08 1.12
CA LYS A 211 -9.73 4.09 0.96
C LYS A 211 -10.38 4.80 2.16
N LEU A 212 -9.97 4.45 3.38
CA LEU A 212 -10.45 5.09 4.60
C LEU A 212 -10.18 6.60 4.64
N LEU A 213 -8.98 7.01 4.24
CA LEU A 213 -8.56 8.42 4.31
C LEU A 213 -9.15 9.29 3.19
N PHE A 214 -9.24 8.77 1.96
CA PHE A 214 -9.48 9.58 0.76
C PHE A 214 -10.74 9.22 0.00
N ARG A 215 -11.48 8.17 0.41
CA ARG A 215 -12.73 7.72 -0.22
C ARG A 215 -13.82 7.38 0.81
N PRO A 216 -14.22 8.35 1.66
CA PRO A 216 -15.29 8.13 2.64
C PRO A 216 -16.62 7.76 2.01
N ASP A 217 -16.87 8.20 0.78
CA ASP A 217 -18.00 7.82 -0.07
C ASP A 217 -18.06 6.31 -0.32
N VAL A 218 -16.92 5.69 -0.64
CA VAL A 218 -16.82 4.25 -0.86
C VAL A 218 -16.99 3.49 0.45
N VAL A 219 -16.35 3.95 1.53
CA VAL A 219 -16.48 3.33 2.86
C VAL A 219 -17.93 3.32 3.33
N ALA A 220 -18.66 4.42 3.11
CA ALA A 220 -20.08 4.53 3.43
C ALA A 220 -20.92 3.57 2.58
N ALA A 221 -20.66 3.47 1.27
CA ALA A 221 -21.35 2.56 0.37
C ALA A 221 -21.16 1.08 0.76
N GLU A 222 -19.98 0.70 1.25
CA GLU A 222 -19.67 -0.65 1.73
C GLU A 222 -20.15 -0.94 3.16
N GLY A 223 -20.78 0.04 3.84
CA GLY A 223 -21.24 -0.13 5.21
C GLY A 223 -20.12 -0.48 6.19
N GLY A 224 -18.90 0.00 5.96
CA GLY A 224 -17.72 -0.30 6.78
C GLY A 224 -17.03 -1.63 6.52
N HIS A 225 -17.52 -2.46 5.59
CA HIS A 225 -16.88 -3.71 5.21
C HIS A 225 -15.81 -3.51 4.12
N THR A 226 -14.75 -4.31 4.13
CA THR A 226 -13.72 -4.26 3.08
C THR A 226 -14.11 -5.11 1.88
N ALA A 227 -14.14 -4.52 0.68
CA ALA A 227 -14.27 -5.22 -0.60
C ALA A 227 -15.53 -6.10 -0.67
N VAL A 228 -16.65 -5.54 -0.22
CA VAL A 228 -17.95 -6.23 -0.19
C VAL A 228 -18.67 -6.06 -1.53
N ARG A 229 -19.39 -7.10 -1.93
CA ARG A 229 -20.35 -7.02 -3.03
C ARG A 229 -21.67 -6.46 -2.51
N LEU A 230 -22.16 -5.41 -3.16
CA LEU A 230 -23.45 -4.78 -2.89
C LEU A 230 -24.55 -5.48 -3.69
N ASP A 231 -25.77 -5.49 -3.14
CA ASP A 231 -26.94 -6.02 -3.84
C ASP A 231 -27.37 -5.13 -5.02
N LYS A 232 -27.14 -3.82 -4.90
CA LYS A 232 -27.42 -2.83 -5.94
C LYS A 232 -26.12 -2.17 -6.36
N PRO A 233 -25.88 -2.00 -7.67
CA PRO A 233 -24.67 -1.35 -8.13
C PRO A 233 -24.75 0.15 -7.85
N VAL A 234 -23.63 0.75 -7.48
CA VAL A 234 -23.53 2.18 -7.14
C VAL A 234 -22.44 2.85 -7.96
N ALA A 235 -22.70 4.09 -8.38
CA ALA A 235 -21.69 4.99 -8.92
C ALA A 235 -21.18 5.87 -7.79
N VAL A 236 -19.85 5.93 -7.62
CA VAL A 236 -19.22 6.68 -6.53
C VAL A 236 -18.67 8.04 -6.98
N ALA A 237 -18.81 8.37 -8.26
CA ALA A 237 -18.56 9.70 -8.81
C ALA A 237 -19.30 9.89 -10.13
N ASP A 238 -19.35 11.15 -10.57
CA ASP A 238 -20.00 11.52 -11.83
C ASP A 238 -19.31 10.90 -13.05
N GLY A 239 -20.13 10.27 -13.90
CA GLY A 239 -19.71 9.56 -15.10
C GLY A 239 -19.14 8.15 -14.84
N ASP A 240 -19.16 7.67 -13.60
CA ASP A 240 -18.88 6.26 -13.31
C ASP A 240 -20.07 5.39 -13.73
N ILE A 241 -19.77 4.24 -14.33
CA ILE A 241 -20.74 3.16 -14.51
C ILE A 241 -20.96 2.52 -13.13
N PRO A 242 -22.21 2.36 -12.66
CA PRO A 242 -22.49 1.75 -11.38
C PRO A 242 -21.89 0.34 -11.27
N THR A 243 -21.26 0.03 -10.14
CA THR A 243 -20.67 -1.29 -9.85
C THR A 243 -21.19 -1.87 -8.54
N HIS A 244 -21.32 -3.20 -8.49
CA HIS A 244 -21.60 -3.93 -7.25
C HIS A 244 -20.40 -3.97 -6.30
N MET A 245 -19.20 -3.58 -6.74
CA MET A 245 -17.99 -3.66 -5.90
C MET A 245 -17.21 -2.33 -5.89
N PRO A 246 -17.79 -1.22 -5.36
CA PRO A 246 -17.18 0.11 -5.45
C PRO A 246 -15.84 0.26 -4.71
N GLY A 247 -15.53 -0.63 -3.76
CA GLY A 247 -14.22 -0.69 -3.10
C GLY A 247 -13.17 -1.51 -3.84
N VAL A 248 -13.56 -2.17 -4.94
CA VAL A 248 -12.72 -3.10 -5.72
C VAL A 248 -12.56 -2.61 -7.15
N LEU A 249 -13.63 -2.12 -7.75
CA LEU A 249 -13.70 -1.76 -9.16
C LEU A 249 -14.17 -0.32 -9.33
N ARG A 250 -13.77 0.29 -10.45
CA ARG A 250 -14.37 1.50 -10.97
C ARG A 250 -14.34 1.50 -12.48
N ALA A 251 -15.48 1.69 -13.11
CA ALA A 251 -15.59 1.75 -14.56
C ALA A 251 -16.15 3.11 -15.01
N ARG A 252 -15.64 3.63 -16.13
CA ARG A 252 -16.18 4.84 -16.77
C ARG A 252 -15.79 4.90 -18.24
N VAL A 253 -16.47 5.75 -19.00
CA VAL A 253 -16.05 6.12 -20.36
C VAL A 253 -15.24 7.41 -20.30
N VAL A 254 -14.09 7.44 -20.99
CA VAL A 254 -13.22 8.61 -21.13
C VAL A 254 -13.04 8.89 -22.63
N GLY A 255 -13.77 9.88 -23.14
CA GLY A 255 -13.82 10.15 -24.58
C GLY A 255 -14.45 8.97 -25.32
N ARG A 256 -13.65 8.24 -26.11
CA ARG A 256 -14.09 7.04 -26.84
C ARG A 256 -13.60 5.72 -26.23
N VAL A 257 -12.84 5.80 -25.15
CA VAL A 257 -12.17 4.65 -24.52
C VAL A 257 -12.88 4.29 -23.23
N GLY A 258 -13.19 3.01 -23.04
CA GLY A 258 -13.60 2.49 -21.75
C GLY A 258 -12.43 2.44 -20.78
N HIS A 259 -12.69 2.61 -19.50
CA HIS A 259 -11.65 2.51 -18.48
C HIS A 259 -12.17 1.75 -17.26
N VAL A 260 -11.56 0.61 -16.96
CA VAL A 260 -11.81 -0.20 -15.78
C VAL A 260 -10.59 -0.14 -14.87
N ARG A 261 -10.76 0.35 -13.65
CA ARG A 261 -9.75 0.30 -12.60
C ARG A 261 -10.06 -0.84 -11.65
N ILE A 262 -9.10 -1.74 -11.46
CA ILE A 262 -9.15 -2.77 -10.42
C ILE A 262 -8.24 -2.32 -9.28
N TYR A 263 -8.80 -2.00 -8.12
CA TYR A 263 -8.04 -1.54 -6.96
C TYR A 263 -7.41 -2.69 -6.17
N THR A 264 -8.06 -3.84 -6.13
CA THR A 264 -7.58 -5.05 -5.44
C THR A 264 -8.17 -6.30 -6.05
N PHE A 265 -7.47 -7.41 -5.92
CA PHE A 265 -7.99 -8.75 -6.19
C PHE A 265 -8.41 -9.47 -4.89
N HIS A 266 -8.24 -8.82 -3.73
CA HIS A 266 -8.59 -9.38 -2.43
C HIS A 266 -10.07 -9.20 -2.14
N VAL A 267 -10.84 -10.14 -2.68
CA VAL A 267 -12.29 -10.22 -2.51
C VAL A 267 -12.67 -11.55 -1.87
N ARG A 268 -13.83 -11.58 -1.22
CA ARG A 268 -14.38 -12.82 -0.64
C ARG A 268 -14.82 -13.83 -1.69
N GLU A 269 -15.32 -13.33 -2.82
CA GLU A 269 -15.92 -14.13 -3.88
C GLU A 269 -15.23 -13.82 -5.23
N PRO A 270 -14.13 -14.51 -5.58
CA PRO A 270 -13.40 -14.27 -6.83
C PRO A 270 -14.27 -14.46 -8.09
N ALA A 271 -15.17 -15.45 -8.08
CA ALA A 271 -16.11 -15.67 -9.18
C ALA A 271 -17.08 -14.48 -9.36
N ALA A 272 -17.49 -13.84 -8.27
CA ALA A 272 -18.33 -12.65 -8.32
C ALA A 272 -17.57 -11.42 -8.85
N LEU A 273 -16.26 -11.33 -8.58
CA LEU A 273 -15.40 -10.29 -9.16
C LEU A 273 -15.29 -10.47 -10.68
N GLN A 274 -15.04 -11.69 -11.16
CA GLN A 274 -15.00 -11.98 -12.60
C GLN A 274 -16.33 -11.61 -13.27
N ALA A 275 -17.45 -12.08 -12.75
CA ALA A 275 -18.77 -11.77 -13.31
C ALA A 275 -19.06 -10.26 -13.35
N GLU A 276 -18.60 -9.51 -12.36
CA GLU A 276 -18.75 -8.06 -12.33
C GLU A 276 -17.84 -7.35 -13.35
N ILE A 277 -16.61 -7.85 -13.56
CA ILE A 277 -15.71 -7.36 -14.62
C ILE A 277 -16.37 -7.58 -15.99
N ASP A 278 -16.86 -8.78 -16.27
CA ASP A 278 -17.55 -9.10 -17.54
C ASP A 278 -18.75 -8.19 -17.78
N ARG A 279 -19.55 -7.95 -16.73
CA ARG A 279 -20.69 -7.03 -16.80
C ARG A 279 -20.24 -5.60 -17.13
N LEU A 280 -19.16 -5.11 -16.51
CA LEU A 280 -18.66 -3.75 -16.77
C LEU A 280 -18.08 -3.62 -18.18
N LEU A 281 -17.33 -4.62 -18.65
CA LEU A 281 -16.78 -4.65 -20.02
C LEU A 281 -17.89 -4.63 -21.08
N ALA A 282 -18.98 -5.37 -20.87
CA ALA A 282 -20.14 -5.35 -21.76
C ALA A 282 -20.87 -3.99 -21.85
N LEU A 283 -20.66 -3.10 -20.87
CA LEU A 283 -21.23 -1.75 -20.84
C LEU A 283 -20.27 -0.67 -21.36
N LEU A 284 -19.01 -1.03 -21.64
CA LEU A 284 -17.96 -0.12 -22.08
C LEU A 284 -17.74 -0.21 -23.59
N PRO A 285 -17.11 0.81 -24.21
CA PRO A 285 -16.63 0.73 -25.58
C PRO A 285 -15.69 -0.46 -25.80
N SER A 286 -15.60 -0.92 -27.05
CA SER A 286 -14.72 -2.03 -27.44
C SER A 286 -13.25 -1.78 -27.14
N THR A 287 -12.78 -0.53 -27.26
CA THR A 287 -11.45 -0.13 -26.80
C THR A 287 -11.54 0.21 -25.33
N THR A 288 -10.99 -0.64 -24.47
CA THR A 288 -11.05 -0.47 -23.00
C THR A 288 -9.69 -0.64 -22.35
N ALA A 289 -9.30 0.35 -21.55
CA ALA A 289 -8.12 0.32 -20.71
C ALA A 289 -8.43 -0.30 -19.34
N ILE A 290 -7.72 -1.35 -18.97
CA ILE A 290 -7.73 -1.99 -17.65
C ILE A 290 -6.53 -1.49 -16.84
N ASP A 291 -6.79 -0.66 -15.84
CA ASP A 291 -5.79 -0.12 -14.92
C ASP A 291 -5.68 -1.02 -13.68
N VAL A 292 -4.52 -1.66 -13.49
CA VAL A 292 -4.16 -2.46 -12.32
C VAL A 292 -3.02 -1.84 -11.50
N ARG A 293 -2.69 -0.56 -11.71
CA ARG A 293 -1.53 0.08 -11.07
C ARG A 293 -1.66 0.12 -9.55
N GLY A 294 -0.70 -0.41 -8.82
CA GLY A 294 -0.71 -0.37 -7.35
C GLY A 294 -1.78 -1.27 -6.71
N THR A 295 -2.31 -2.25 -7.46
CA THR A 295 -2.90 -3.44 -6.84
C THR A 295 -1.80 -4.24 -6.15
N GLY A 296 -2.02 -4.69 -4.92
CA GLY A 296 -1.11 -5.67 -4.29
C GLY A 296 -1.22 -7.00 -5.03
N GLY A 297 -0.11 -7.49 -5.57
CA GLY A 297 -0.01 -8.73 -6.36
C GLY A 297 1.32 -8.74 -7.14
N MET A 298 1.91 -9.92 -7.35
CA MET A 298 3.18 -10.03 -8.11
C MET A 298 2.93 -9.78 -9.60
N LEU A 299 3.04 -8.52 -10.00
CA LEU A 299 3.62 -8.10 -11.27
C LEU A 299 4.40 -6.81 -11.01
N ASP A 300 5.67 -6.81 -11.39
CA ASP A 300 6.58 -5.68 -11.18
C ASP A 300 6.10 -4.41 -11.93
N THR A 301 5.47 -3.47 -11.21
CA THR A 301 5.26 -2.05 -11.63
C THR A 301 4.22 -1.82 -12.77
N PRO A 302 3.84 -0.56 -13.14
CA PRO A 302 2.46 -0.20 -13.50
C PRO A 302 2.00 -0.76 -14.87
N HIS A 303 0.83 -1.41 -14.90
CA HIS A 303 0.16 -1.75 -16.15
C HIS A 303 -1.18 -1.02 -16.27
N ILE A 304 -1.32 -0.29 -17.37
CA ILE A 304 -2.61 -0.08 -18.03
C ILE A 304 -2.57 -1.09 -19.17
N LEU A 305 -3.40 -2.12 -19.11
CA LEU A 305 -3.62 -3.02 -20.23
C LEU A 305 -4.64 -2.33 -21.11
N ILE A 306 -4.25 -1.86 -22.29
CA ILE A 306 -5.22 -1.38 -23.27
C ILE A 306 -5.65 -2.62 -24.02
N ASP A 307 -6.88 -3.07 -23.77
CA ASP A 307 -7.51 -4.05 -24.63
C ASP A 307 -7.88 -3.33 -25.92
N ASP A 308 -7.27 -3.77 -27.00
CA ASP A 308 -7.41 -3.14 -28.28
C ASP A 308 -7.28 -4.20 -29.38
N HIS A 309 -8.33 -4.28 -30.18
CA HIS A 309 -8.21 -4.42 -31.63
C HIS A 309 -7.42 -3.23 -32.27
N ALA A 310 -6.50 -2.60 -31.54
CA ALA A 310 -5.64 -1.52 -32.00
C ALA A 310 -4.19 -1.88 -31.65
N GLU A 311 -3.52 -2.41 -32.66
CA GLU A 311 -2.08 -2.37 -32.68
C GLU A 311 -1.60 -0.93 -32.47
N ASP A 312 -0.51 -0.82 -31.72
CA ASP A 312 0.44 0.27 -31.75
C ASP A 312 0.15 1.46 -30.81
N LEU A 313 0.43 1.29 -29.51
CA LEU A 313 1.04 2.34 -28.67
C LEU A 313 1.54 1.79 -27.32
N PHE A 314 2.84 2.02 -27.06
CA PHE A 314 3.65 1.69 -25.87
C PHE A 314 4.46 0.38 -25.91
N THR A 315 5.63 0.52 -26.54
CA THR A 315 6.78 -0.37 -26.56
C THR A 315 7.21 -0.86 -25.17
N ARG A 316 6.70 -2.04 -24.77
CA ARG A 316 7.46 -3.22 -24.34
C ARG A 316 6.65 -4.45 -24.74
N ARG A 317 6.77 -4.83 -26.02
CA ARG A 317 6.49 -6.20 -26.48
C ARG A 317 7.33 -7.13 -25.62
N ASP A 318 6.69 -8.07 -24.94
CA ASP A 318 7.18 -9.43 -24.65
C ASP A 318 6.39 -10.15 -23.52
N LEU A 319 5.31 -9.58 -22.97
CA LEU A 319 4.55 -10.25 -21.88
C LEU A 319 3.02 -10.25 -21.98
N LEU A 320 2.42 -9.92 -23.12
CA LEU A 320 0.95 -9.94 -23.25
C LEU A 320 0.51 -11.08 -24.16
N GLY A 321 0.19 -12.22 -23.53
CA GLY A 321 -0.80 -13.14 -24.07
C GLY A 321 -2.19 -12.50 -24.02
N ASP A 322 -3.17 -13.18 -24.60
CA ASP A 322 -4.56 -12.74 -24.71
C ASP A 322 -5.10 -12.24 -23.34
N ASN A 323 -5.80 -11.11 -23.30
CA ASN A 323 -6.22 -10.45 -22.05
C ASN A 323 -7.12 -11.36 -21.19
N ALA A 324 -7.85 -12.29 -21.83
CA ALA A 324 -8.63 -13.32 -21.15
C ALA A 324 -7.74 -14.32 -20.38
N ASP A 325 -6.60 -14.71 -20.94
CA ASP A 325 -5.64 -15.60 -20.29
C ASP A 325 -4.91 -14.90 -19.14
N LEU A 326 -4.60 -13.60 -19.29
CA LEU A 326 -3.98 -12.82 -18.22
C LEU A 326 -4.96 -12.57 -17.07
N LEU A 327 -6.23 -12.25 -17.35
CA LEU A 327 -7.27 -12.14 -16.33
C LEU A 327 -7.52 -13.48 -15.64
N ALA A 328 -7.55 -14.59 -16.40
CA ALA A 328 -7.64 -15.93 -15.83
C ALA A 328 -6.42 -16.27 -14.94
N GLN A 329 -5.20 -15.86 -15.32
CA GLN A 329 -3.99 -16.02 -14.49
C GLN A 329 -4.02 -15.15 -13.23
N LEU A 330 -4.48 -13.89 -13.33
CA LEU A 330 -4.62 -12.98 -12.19
C LEU A 330 -5.68 -13.47 -11.19
N LEU A 331 -6.71 -14.18 -11.66
CA LEU A 331 -7.79 -14.72 -10.83
C LEU A 331 -7.53 -16.15 -10.34
N ASN A 332 -6.73 -16.94 -11.07
CA ASN A 332 -6.24 -18.26 -10.66
C ASN A 332 -5.05 -18.15 -9.69
N THR A 333 -5.28 -17.51 -8.55
CA THR A 333 -4.37 -17.61 -7.40
C THR A 333 -4.62 -18.92 -6.65
N GLY A 334 -4.44 -20.05 -7.34
CA GLY A 334 -4.60 -21.38 -6.76
C GLY A 334 -4.73 -22.54 -7.74
N THR A 335 -3.69 -22.87 -8.50
CA THR A 335 -3.42 -24.26 -8.89
C THR A 335 -1.92 -24.50 -8.99
N ASN A 336 -1.47 -25.52 -8.26
CA ASN A 336 -0.09 -25.97 -8.18
C ASN A 336 0.59 -26.08 -9.54
N ALA A 337 1.83 -25.59 -9.61
CA ALA A 337 2.82 -26.12 -10.54
C ALA A 337 3.08 -27.59 -10.19
N THR A 338 2.34 -28.49 -10.81
CA THR A 338 2.71 -29.90 -10.94
C THR A 338 2.59 -30.29 -12.40
N ALA A 339 3.68 -30.12 -13.15
CA ALA A 339 4.09 -31.00 -14.23
C ALA A 339 5.41 -30.46 -14.80
N ASN A 340 6.52 -31.08 -14.41
CA ASN A 340 7.35 -31.80 -15.37
C ASN A 340 8.54 -32.48 -14.66
N SER A 341 8.47 -33.80 -14.66
CA SER A 341 9.61 -34.73 -14.72
C SER A 341 9.11 -35.89 -15.62
N PRO A 342 9.99 -36.57 -16.37
CA PRO A 342 11.43 -36.69 -16.20
C PRO A 342 12.27 -35.68 -17.00
#